data_AF-A0A915Y5I5-F1
#
_entry.id   AF-A0A915Y5I5-F1
#
_cell.length_a   1.000
_cell.length_b   1.000
_cell.length_c   1.000
_cell.angle_alpha   90.00
_cell.angle_beta   90.00
_cell.angle_gamma   90.00
#
_symmetry.space_group_name_H-M   'P 1'
#
loop_
_entity.id
_entity.type
_entity.pdbx_description
1 polymer ?
#
loop_
_entity_poly.entity_id
_entity_poly.type
_entity_poly.pdbx_seq_one_letter_code
_entity_poly.pdbx_strand_id
1 'polypeptide(L)'
;MDGTTTYQVGGSLPTTSAVYVRRQADAALLAALTAGEFCYILNSRQMGKSSLRVQVMQQLMTMGYRCAALDITKIGSQNIQPEQWYASFVGALIQGFQLTDVVSLRAWWRDRQLVSPIQRLSDFVEDGAT
;
A
#
# COMPACT_ATOMS: atom_id res chain seq x y z
N MET A 1 29.01 -2.68 18.24
CA MET A 1 28.69 -3.79 17.33
C MET A 1 28.11 -4.89 18.18
N ASP A 2 26.79 -5.03 18.21
CA ASP A 2 26.10 -6.25 18.68
C ASP A 2 25.02 -6.52 17.64
N GLY A 3 25.41 -7.24 16.59
CA GLY A 3 24.54 -7.60 15.48
C GLY A 3 23.74 -8.86 15.81
N THR A 4 22.82 -8.77 16.77
CA THR A 4 21.91 -9.87 17.08
C THR A 4 21.03 -10.13 15.86
N THR A 5 21.38 -11.19 15.13
CA THR A 5 20.64 -11.65 13.96
C THR A 5 19.37 -12.33 14.44
N THR A 6 18.31 -11.55 14.61
CA THR A 6 17.02 -12.08 15.08
C THR A 6 16.34 -12.84 13.96
N TYR A 7 16.17 -14.15 14.14
CA TYR A 7 15.38 -14.99 13.25
C TYR A 7 13.89 -14.63 13.38
N GLN A 8 13.24 -14.29 12.26
CA GLN A 8 11.83 -13.92 12.24
C GLN A 8 11.01 -14.99 11.52
N VAL A 9 10.00 -15.53 12.23
CA VAL A 9 9.03 -16.47 11.67
C VAL A 9 7.76 -15.73 11.27
N GLY A 10 7.42 -15.78 9.98
CA GLY A 10 6.22 -15.15 9.44
C GLY A 10 6.31 -13.63 9.29
N GLY A 11 5.32 -13.05 8.60
CA GLY A 11 5.30 -11.62 8.28
C GLY A 11 6.36 -11.19 7.26
N SER A 12 6.55 -9.88 7.14
CA SER A 12 7.62 -9.27 6.33
C SER A 12 8.85 -9.00 7.18
N LEU A 13 10.04 -9.23 6.60
CA LEU A 13 11.28 -8.77 7.20
C LEU A 13 11.36 -7.24 7.12
N PRO A 14 11.81 -6.55 8.19
CA PRO A 14 11.99 -5.11 8.17
C PRO A 14 13.08 -4.71 7.17
N THR A 15 13.04 -3.46 6.72
CA THR A 15 14.02 -2.88 5.79
C THR A 15 15.45 -2.94 6.33
N THR A 16 15.61 -2.86 7.64
CA THR A 16 16.88 -2.92 8.38
C THR A 16 17.37 -4.34 8.66
N SER A 17 16.64 -5.37 8.21
CA SER A 17 16.99 -6.76 8.51
C SER A 17 18.31 -7.17 7.85
N ALA A 18 19.28 -7.57 8.68
CA ALA A 18 20.56 -8.10 8.22
C ALA A 18 20.45 -9.45 7.49
N VAL A 19 19.30 -10.13 7.56
CA VAL A 19 19.05 -11.44 6.93
C VAL A 19 18.25 -11.36 5.63
N TYR A 20 17.93 -10.16 5.15
CA TYR A 20 17.23 -10.02 3.89
C TYR A 20 18.17 -10.31 2.71
N VAL A 21 17.88 -11.37 1.96
CA VAL A 21 18.59 -11.68 0.71
C VAL A 21 17.88 -10.98 -0.45
N ARG A 22 18.57 -10.04 -1.09
CA ARG A 22 18.10 -9.39 -2.32
C ARG A 22 18.00 -10.39 -3.47
N ARG A 23 16.93 -10.29 -4.26
CA ARG A 23 16.64 -11.14 -5.41
C ARG A 23 16.59 -10.31 -6.67
N GLN A 24 16.60 -10.97 -7.83
CA GLN A 24 16.35 -10.31 -9.12
C GLN A 24 15.00 -9.59 -9.15
N ALA A 25 13.99 -10.14 -8.47
CA ALA A 25 12.66 -9.55 -8.39
C ALA A 25 12.62 -8.17 -7.71
N ASP A 26 13.57 -7.86 -6.82
CA ASP A 26 13.66 -6.55 -6.17
C ASP A 26 13.93 -5.44 -7.21
N ALA A 27 14.93 -5.65 -8.05
CA ALA A 27 15.30 -4.70 -9.09
C ALA A 27 14.24 -4.63 -10.20
N ALA A 28 13.69 -5.79 -10.61
CA ALA A 28 12.65 -5.85 -11.63
C ALA A 28 11.38 -5.11 -11.20
N LEU A 29 10.92 -5.32 -9.95
CA LEU A 29 9.74 -4.66 -9.42
C LEU A 29 9.97 -3.14 -9.27
N LEU A 30 11.14 -2.73 -8.76
CA LEU A 30 11.45 -1.31 -8.64
C LEU A 30 11.45 -0.60 -10.01
N ALA A 31 12.06 -1.20 -11.03
CA ALA A 31 12.12 -0.65 -12.38
C ALA A 31 10.72 -0.53 -13.00
N ALA A 32 9.92 -1.59 -12.93
CA ALA A 32 8.55 -1.60 -13.47
C ALA A 32 7.65 -0.56 -12.77
N LEU A 33 7.70 -0.46 -11.44
CA LEU A 33 6.93 0.54 -10.70
C LEU A 33 7.37 1.97 -11.02
N THR A 34 8.68 2.21 -11.20
CA THR A 34 9.20 3.52 -11.61
C THR A 34 8.75 3.89 -13.01
N ALA A 35 8.54 2.90 -13.89
CA ALA A 35 7.97 3.08 -15.23
C ALA A 35 6.44 3.24 -15.24
N GLY A 36 5.77 3.20 -14.08
CA GLY A 36 4.31 3.32 -13.97
C GLY A 36 3.56 2.04 -14.35
N GLU A 37 4.23 0.89 -14.37
CA GLU A 37 3.59 -0.38 -14.72
C GLU A 37 2.78 -0.97 -13.55
N PHE A 38 1.69 -1.66 -13.90
CA PHE A 38 0.89 -2.40 -12.94
C PHE A 38 1.44 -3.82 -12.75
N CYS A 39 2.01 -4.10 -11.57
CA CYS A 39 2.75 -5.33 -11.30
C CYS A 39 1.98 -6.34 -10.44
N TYR A 40 2.08 -7.63 -10.80
CA TYR A 40 1.61 -8.75 -9.98
C TYR A 40 2.78 -9.51 -9.36
N ILE A 41 2.72 -9.77 -8.05
CA ILE A 41 3.73 -10.57 -7.34
C ILE A 41 3.09 -11.89 -6.90
N LEU A 42 3.28 -12.94 -7.70
CA LEU A 42 2.73 -14.27 -7.47
C LEU A 42 3.83 -15.22 -6.98
N ASN A 43 3.66 -15.79 -5.78
CA ASN A 43 4.57 -16.81 -5.24
C ASN A 43 3.89 -17.60 -4.12
N SER A 44 4.42 -18.78 -3.80
CA SER A 44 3.99 -19.63 -2.68
C SER A 44 3.97 -18.89 -1.34
N ARG A 45 3.16 -19.38 -0.39
CA ARG A 45 3.08 -18.81 0.96
C ARG A 45 4.46 -18.78 1.61
N GLN A 46 4.72 -17.75 2.44
CA GLN A 46 5.96 -17.58 3.20
C GLN A 46 7.27 -17.41 2.39
N MET A 47 7.23 -17.27 1.06
CA MET A 47 8.42 -17.01 0.22
C MET A 47 8.93 -15.55 0.21
N GLY A 48 8.59 -14.74 1.22
CA GLY A 48 9.12 -13.38 1.36
C GLY A 48 8.49 -12.30 0.46
N LYS A 49 7.32 -12.55 -0.14
CA LYS A 49 6.58 -11.54 -0.96
C LYS A 49 6.35 -10.22 -0.21
N SER A 50 5.91 -10.30 1.04
CA SER A 50 5.67 -9.11 1.87
C SER A 50 6.98 -8.39 2.18
N SER A 51 8.08 -9.12 2.37
CA SER A 51 9.41 -8.55 2.54
C SER A 51 9.87 -7.82 1.27
N LEU A 52 9.70 -8.43 0.09
CA LEU A 52 9.99 -7.80 -1.20
C LEU A 52 9.25 -6.46 -1.35
N ARG A 53 7.94 -6.45 -1.07
CA ARG A 53 7.13 -5.22 -1.10
C ARG A 53 7.71 -4.15 -0.17
N VAL A 54 8.00 -4.50 1.09
CA VAL A 54 8.53 -3.56 2.08
C VAL A 54 9.89 -2.98 1.63
N GLN A 55 10.77 -3.81 1.08
CA GLN A 55 12.08 -3.39 0.59
C GLN A 55 12.00 -2.47 -0.62
N VAL A 56 11.11 -2.75 -1.57
CA VAL A 56 10.91 -1.91 -2.76
C VAL A 56 10.17 -0.62 -2.42
N MET A 57 9.15 -0.66 -1.55
CA MET A 57 8.48 0.55 -1.05
C MET A 57 9.47 1.50 -0.38
N GLN A 58 10.40 0.98 0.43
CA GLN A 58 11.44 1.82 1.05
C GLN A 58 12.31 2.52 0.01
N GLN A 59 12.70 1.81 -1.06
CA GLN A 59 13.51 2.39 -2.12
C GLN A 59 12.74 3.46 -2.91
N LEU A 60 11.49 3.21 -3.25
CA LEU A 60 10.60 4.22 -3.86
C LEU A 60 10.49 5.47 -2.98
N MET A 61 10.29 5.30 -1.67
CA MET A 61 10.25 6.44 -0.74
C MET A 61 11.57 7.22 -0.69
N THR A 62 12.73 6.54 -0.75
CA THR A 62 14.03 7.23 -0.84
C THR A 62 14.24 7.98 -2.15
N MET A 63 13.52 7.59 -3.21
CA MET A 63 13.52 8.27 -4.51
C MET A 63 12.50 9.44 -4.58
N GLY A 64 11.77 9.71 -3.49
CA GLY A 64 10.80 10.79 -3.41
C GLY A 64 9.35 10.40 -3.71
N TYR A 65 9.06 9.12 -3.94
CA TYR A 65 7.68 8.66 -4.11
C TYR A 65 6.96 8.55 -2.76
N ARG A 66 5.64 8.76 -2.78
CA ARG A 66 4.76 8.40 -1.65
C ARG A 66 4.21 7.00 -1.90
N CYS A 67 4.23 6.14 -0.88
CA CYS A 67 3.72 4.77 -1.00
C CYS A 67 2.70 4.47 0.09
N ALA A 68 1.57 3.87 -0.29
CA ALA A 68 0.59 3.30 0.63
C ALA A 68 0.45 1.79 0.40
N ALA A 69 0.32 1.03 1.49
CA ALA A 69 0.08 -0.40 1.43
C ALA A 69 -1.36 -0.70 1.88
N LEU A 70 -2.20 -1.13 0.95
CA LEU A 70 -3.59 -1.47 1.24
C LEU A 70 -3.74 -2.97 1.46
N ASP A 71 -4.43 -3.34 2.54
CA ASP A 71 -4.83 -4.71 2.81
C ASP A 71 -6.31 -4.87 2.48
N ILE A 72 -6.58 -5.29 1.23
CA ILE A 72 -7.95 -5.47 0.72
C ILE A 72 -8.72 -6.51 1.54
N THR A 73 -8.02 -7.47 2.18
CA THR A 73 -8.69 -8.48 3.01
C THR A 73 -9.26 -7.88 4.30
N LYS A 74 -8.62 -6.84 4.87
CA LYS A 74 -9.11 -6.12 6.04
C LYS A 74 -10.25 -5.16 5.73
N ILE A 75 -10.30 -4.63 4.51
CA ILE A 75 -11.43 -3.82 4.04
C ILE A 75 -12.69 -4.70 3.95
N GLY A 76 -12.51 -6.01 3.75
CA GLY A 76 -13.59 -6.97 3.58
C GLY A 76 -14.05 -7.01 2.12
N SER A 77 -14.52 -8.18 1.69
CA SER A 77 -15.02 -8.38 0.32
C SER A 77 -16.33 -9.16 0.26
N GLN A 78 -16.76 -9.74 1.39
CA GLN A 78 -17.98 -10.53 1.47
C GLN A 78 -19.03 -9.77 2.28
N ASN A 79 -20.26 -9.67 1.74
CA ASN A 79 -21.43 -9.07 2.38
C ASN A 79 -21.27 -7.60 2.85
N ILE A 80 -20.34 -6.85 2.27
CA ILE A 80 -20.18 -5.41 2.51
C ILE A 80 -20.87 -4.63 1.39
N GLN A 81 -21.55 -3.54 1.76
CA GLN A 81 -22.17 -2.65 0.77
C GLN A 81 -21.08 -1.90 -0.02
N PRO A 82 -21.24 -1.67 -1.34
CA PRO A 82 -20.26 -0.93 -2.13
C PRO A 82 -19.87 0.40 -1.49
N GLU A 83 -20.85 1.16 -0.99
CA GLU A 83 -20.62 2.43 -0.29
C GLU A 83 -19.61 2.30 0.87
N GLN A 84 -19.78 1.29 1.73
CA GLN A 84 -18.90 1.05 2.87
C GLN A 84 -17.52 0.57 2.41
N TRP A 85 -17.48 -0.25 1.37
CA TRP A 85 -16.23 -0.75 0.80
C TRP A 85 -15.36 0.38 0.26
N TYR A 86 -15.93 1.23 -0.60
CA TYR A 86 -15.19 2.36 -1.19
C TYR A 86 -14.83 3.42 -0.14
N ALA A 87 -15.71 3.71 0.83
CA ALA A 87 -15.37 4.60 1.94
C ALA A 87 -14.19 4.06 2.76
N SER A 88 -14.18 2.76 3.03
CA SER A 88 -13.08 2.10 3.77
C SER A 88 -11.79 2.08 2.95
N PHE A 89 -11.88 1.92 1.62
CA PHE A 89 -10.74 2.00 0.72
C PHE A 89 -10.12 3.39 0.71
N VAL A 90 -10.93 4.44 0.55
CA VAL A 90 -10.47 5.85 0.64
C VAL A 90 -9.90 6.14 2.02
N GLY A 91 -10.52 5.65 3.09
CA GLY A 91 -9.99 5.75 4.45
C GLY A 91 -8.61 5.12 4.60
N ALA A 92 -8.41 3.94 4.01
CA ALA A 92 -7.12 3.25 4.03
C ALA A 92 -6.04 4.00 3.22
N LEU A 93 -6.41 4.68 2.12
CA LEU A 93 -5.52 5.59 1.40
C LEU A 93 -5.14 6.82 2.25
N ILE A 94 -6.13 7.48 2.87
CA ILE A 94 -5.91 8.63 3.76
C ILE A 94 -4.93 8.24 4.88
N GLN A 95 -5.14 7.10 5.52
CA GLN A 95 -4.24 6.61 6.55
C GLN A 95 -2.86 6.25 5.99
N GLY A 96 -2.82 5.51 4.87
CA GLY A 96 -1.59 5.05 4.24
C GLY A 96 -0.66 6.17 3.78
N PHE A 97 -1.24 7.28 3.33
CA PHE A 97 -0.51 8.49 2.92
C PHE A 97 -0.38 9.54 4.02
N GLN A 98 -0.84 9.26 5.25
CA GLN A 98 -0.78 10.18 6.40
C GLN A 98 -1.50 11.51 6.13
N LEU A 99 -2.66 11.44 5.49
CA LEU A 99 -3.49 12.60 5.13
C LEU A 99 -4.58 12.91 6.17
N THR A 100 -4.53 12.30 7.35
CA THR A 100 -5.59 12.41 8.37
C THR A 100 -5.77 13.82 8.91
N ASP A 101 -4.71 14.63 8.89
CA ASP A 101 -4.75 16.02 9.38
C ASP A 101 -5.33 17.00 8.33
N VAL A 102 -5.38 16.58 7.07
CA VAL A 102 -5.83 17.42 5.94
C VAL A 102 -7.16 16.95 5.35
N VAL A 103 -7.48 15.66 5.43
CA VAL A 103 -8.70 15.08 4.88
C VAL A 103 -9.48 14.33 5.96
N SER A 104 -10.66 14.86 6.30
CA SER A 104 -11.66 14.13 7.07
C SER A 104 -12.45 13.21 6.14
N LEU A 105 -12.23 11.89 6.21
CA LEU A 105 -12.98 10.90 5.43
C LEU A 105 -14.49 11.12 5.52
N ARG A 106 -15.01 11.35 6.75
CA ARG A 106 -16.45 11.52 6.97
C ARG A 106 -17.02 12.73 6.24
N ALA A 107 -16.36 13.88 6.34
CA ALA A 107 -16.81 15.09 5.66
C ALA A 107 -16.66 14.95 4.15
N TRP A 108 -15.47 14.56 3.69
CA TRP A 108 -15.13 14.42 2.28
C TRP A 108 -16.09 13.46 1.55
N TRP A 109 -16.43 12.33 2.19
CA TRP A 109 -17.34 11.33 1.66
C TRP A 109 -18.80 11.80 1.64
N ARG A 110 -19.26 12.45 2.71
CA ARG A 110 -20.64 12.96 2.82
C ARG A 110 -20.91 14.04 1.77
N ASP A 111 -19.97 14.95 1.58
CA ASP A 111 -20.14 16.10 0.72
C ASP A 111 -20.17 15.71 -0.79
N ARG A 112 -19.85 14.45 -1.10
CA ARG A 112 -19.88 13.87 -2.46
C ARG A 112 -20.99 12.84 -2.66
N GLN A 113 -22.02 12.82 -1.80
CA GLN A 113 -23.07 11.80 -1.82
C GLN A 113 -23.85 11.68 -3.13
N LEU A 114 -23.82 12.70 -3.98
CA LEU A 114 -24.52 12.74 -5.28
C LEU A 114 -23.83 11.91 -6.37
N VAL A 115 -22.55 11.56 -6.23
CA VAL A 115 -21.82 10.74 -7.21
C VAL A 115 -21.66 9.30 -6.71
N SER A 116 -21.43 8.38 -7.66
CA SER A 116 -21.28 6.97 -7.36
C SER A 116 -20.03 6.70 -6.49
N PRO A 117 -20.01 5.61 -5.71
CA PRO A 117 -18.87 5.29 -4.82
C PRO A 117 -17.54 5.17 -5.57
N ILE A 118 -17.57 4.60 -6.77
CA ILE A 118 -16.37 4.47 -7.63
C ILE A 118 -15.91 5.83 -8.17
N GLN A 119 -16.85 6.72 -8.53
CA GLN A 119 -16.49 8.06 -8.96
C GLN A 119 -15.81 8.82 -7.83
N ARG A 120 -16.31 8.73 -6.59
CA ARG A 120 -15.62 9.31 -5.42
C ARG A 120 -14.19 8.78 -5.30
N LEU A 121 -13.97 7.48 -5.45
CA LEU A 121 -12.61 6.95 -5.41
C LEU A 121 -11.73 7.55 -6.52
N SER A 122 -12.24 7.70 -7.75
CA SER A 122 -11.53 8.37 -8.85
C SER A 122 -11.17 9.80 -8.48
N ASP A 123 -12.16 10.59 -8.04
CA ASP A 123 -11.98 11.98 -7.66
C ASP A 123 -10.94 12.11 -6.54
N PHE A 124 -10.94 11.22 -5.55
CA PHE A 124 -9.94 11.24 -4.47
C PHE A 124 -8.51 11.01 -4.98
N VAL A 125 -8.33 10.10 -5.93
CA VAL A 125 -7.01 9.77 -6.49
C VAL A 125 -6.53 10.89 -7.42
N GLU A 126 -7.42 11.48 -8.21
CA GLU A 126 -7.10 12.56 -9.16
C GLU A 126 -6.86 13.90 -8.45
N ASP A 127 -7.73 14.30 -7.50
CA ASP A 127 -7.58 15.55 -6.75
C ASP A 127 -6.27 15.58 -5.95
N GLY A 128 -5.83 14.43 -5.41
CA GLY A 128 -4.58 14.29 -4.66
C GLY A 128 -3.31 14.19 -5.51
N ALA A 129 -3.43 14.11 -6.84
CA ALA A 129 -2.31 14.08 -7.78
C ALA A 129 -1.84 15.48 -8.22
N THR A 130 -2.43 16.54 -7.66
CA THR A 130 -2.11 17.96 -7.92
C THR A 130 -1.37 18.58 -6.74
#